data_AF-A0A7U9SRY6-F1
#
_entry.id   AF-A0A7U9SRY6-F1
#
_cell.length_a   1.000
_cell.length_b   1.000
_cell.length_c   1.000
_cell.angle_alpha   90.00
_cell.angle_beta   90.00
_cell.angle_gamma   90.00
#
_symmetry.space_group_name_H-M   'P 1'
#
loop_
_entity.id
_entity.type
_entity.pdbx_description
1 polymer ?
#
loop_
_entity_poly.entity_id
_entity_poly.type
_entity_poly.pdbx_seq_one_letter_code
_entity_poly.pdbx_strand_id
1 'polypeptide(L)' 'MAYRGNQRLNAEIERQIAAWDGTVHGQAIKNMYENGSEYESICELMGLDYEDYEEECRA' A
#
# COMPACT_ATOMS: atom_id res chain seq x y z
N MET A 1 -5.75 12.89 -4.89
CA MET A 1 -5.81 11.43 -4.71
C MET A 1 -5.10 10.80 -5.89
N ALA A 2 -3.91 10.22 -5.67
CA ALA A 2 -3.20 9.50 -6.72
C ALA A 2 -4.10 8.39 -7.27
N TYR A 3 -4.18 8.24 -8.59
CA TYR A 3 -5.04 7.23 -9.21
C TYR A 3 -4.45 5.85 -8.95
N ARG A 4 -4.90 5.27 -7.85
CA ARG A 4 -4.47 4.00 -7.28
C ARG A 4 -5.26 2.87 -7.95
N GLY A 5 -4.79 2.46 -9.13
CA GLY A 5 -5.52 1.52 -10.02
C GLY A 5 -5.74 0.12 -9.46
N ASN A 6 -5.01 -0.26 -8.41
CA ASN A 6 -5.07 -1.58 -7.80
C ASN A 6 -5.91 -1.58 -6.52
N GLN A 7 -7.19 -1.89 -6.65
CA GLN A 7 -8.13 -1.83 -5.52
C GLN A 7 -7.84 -2.86 -4.43
N ARG A 8 -7.34 -4.05 -4.79
CA ARG A 8 -6.94 -5.09 -3.81
C ARG A 8 -5.80 -4.59 -2.93
N LEU A 9 -4.77 -4.03 -3.56
CA LEU A 9 -3.62 -3.51 -2.84
C LEU A 9 -3.98 -2.31 -1.96
N ASN A 10 -4.84 -1.42 -2.45
CA ASN A 10 -5.33 -0.30 -1.65
C ASN A 10 -6.01 -0.78 -0.36
N ALA A 11 -6.90 -1.75 -0.47
CA ALA A 11 -7.61 -2.29 0.69
C ALA A 11 -6.65 -2.92 1.72
N GLU A 12 -5.61 -3.63 1.25
CA GLU A 12 -4.62 -4.21 2.15
C GLU A 12 -3.74 -3.14 2.80
N ILE A 13 -3.34 -2.10 2.05
CA ILE A 13 -2.60 -0.96 2.61
C ILE A 13 -3.44 -0.26 3.68
N GLU A 14 -4.71 0.02 3.42
CA GLU A 14 -5.61 0.62 4.40
C GLU A 14 -5.79 -0.28 5.63
N ARG A 15 -5.90 -1.59 5.44
CA ARG A 15 -5.99 -2.57 6.53
C ARG A 15 -4.74 -2.58 7.40
N GLN A 16 -3.56 -2.54 6.79
CA GLN A 16 -2.28 -2.56 7.49
C GLN A 16 -2.01 -1.23 8.19
N ILE A 17 -2.38 -0.09 7.57
CA ILE A 17 -2.39 1.21 8.25
C ILE A 17 -3.28 1.16 9.49
N ALA A 18 -4.47 0.56 9.39
CA ALA A 18 -5.38 0.41 10.53
C ALA A 18 -4.83 -0.56 11.59
N ALA A 19 -4.18 -1.66 11.19
CA ALA A 19 -3.55 -2.61 12.10
C ALA A 19 -2.36 -2.00 12.86
N TRP A 20 -1.67 -1.05 12.23
CA TRP A 20 -0.54 -0.30 12.80
C TRP A 20 -0.90 1.12 13.20
N ASP A 21 -2.19 1.43 13.34
CA ASP A 21 -2.67 2.74 13.73
C ASP A 21 -2.15 3.08 15.14
N GLY A 22 -1.54 4.26 15.28
CA GLY A 22 -0.86 4.67 16.50
C GLY A 22 0.61 4.25 16.62
N THR A 23 1.16 3.51 15.65
CA THR A 23 2.61 3.26 15.55
C THR A 23 3.27 4.20 14.54
N VAL A 24 4.57 4.46 14.74
CA VAL A 24 5.39 5.24 13.79
C VAL A 24 5.40 4.57 12.40
N HIS A 25 5.37 3.23 12.37
CA HIS A 25 5.37 2.45 11.14
C HIS A 25 4.09 2.67 10.31
N GLY A 26 2.92 2.57 10.96
CA GLY A 26 1.63 2.84 10.31
C GLY A 26 1.50 4.28 9.81
N GLN A 27 2.01 5.25 10.57
CA GLN A 27 2.05 6.66 10.14
C GLN A 27 3.00 6.90 8.97
N ALA A 28 4.15 6.22 8.91
CA ALA A 28 5.07 6.30 7.78
C ALA A 28 4.42 5.77 6.49
N ILE A 29 3.75 4.61 6.57
CA ILE A 29 3.04 4.00 5.43
C ILE A 29 1.89 4.89 4.97
N LYS A 30 1.09 5.42 5.92
CA LYS A 30 0.00 6.34 5.60
C LYS A 30 0.52 7.60 4.88
N ASN A 31 1.59 8.20 5.37
CA ASN A 31 2.20 9.35 4.73
C ASN A 31 2.68 9.03 3.31
N MET A 32 3.35 7.89 3.09
CA MET A 32 3.75 7.46 1.75
C MET A 32 2.53 7.20 0.85
N TYR A 33 1.49 6.56 1.40
CA TYR A 33 0.27 6.26 0.68
C TYR A 33 -0.45 7.54 0.21
N GLU A 34 -0.62 8.51 1.11
CA GLU A 34 -1.28 9.80 0.85
C GLU A 34 -0.46 10.73 -0.05
N ASN A 35 0.88 10.71 0.07
CA ASN A 35 1.77 11.46 -0.83
C ASN A 35 1.89 10.85 -2.24
N GLY A 36 1.29 9.68 -2.47
CA GLY A 36 1.31 9.03 -3.78
C GLY A 36 2.62 8.32 -4.11
N SER A 37 3.38 7.88 -3.09
CA SER A 37 4.53 7.00 -3.28
C SER A 37 4.13 5.71 -3.99
N GLU A 38 5.09 5.14 -4.70
CA GLU A 38 4.93 3.91 -5.49
C GLU A 38 4.50 2.73 -4.60
N TYR A 39 3.68 1.85 -5.16
CA TYR A 39 3.19 0.67 -4.46
C TYR A 39 4.32 -0.26 -4.04
N GLU A 40 5.34 -0.43 -4.87
CA GLU A 40 6.50 -1.27 -4.60
C GLU A 40 7.20 -0.83 -3.30
N SER A 41 7.48 0.47 -3.16
CA SER A 41 8.11 1.02 -1.94
C SER A 41 7.22 0.87 -0.71
N ILE A 42 5.90 1.00 -0.87
CA ILE A 42 4.95 0.80 0.24
C ILE A 42 4.90 -0.67 0.65
N CYS A 43 4.86 -1.59 -0.31
CA CYS A 43 4.85 -3.03 -0.07
C CYS A 43 6.15 -3.49 0.62
N GLU A 44 7.31 -3.00 0.16
CA GLU A 44 8.61 -3.27 0.78
C GLU A 44 8.60 -2.89 2.27
N LEU A 45 8.08 -1.70 2.60
CA LEU A 45 7.99 -1.23 3.98
C LEU A 45 7.01 -2.05 4.82
N MET A 46 5.98 -2.60 4.20
CA MET A 46 4.98 -3.45 4.83
C MET A 46 5.42 -4.92 4.92
N GLY A 47 6.48 -5.31 4.22
CA GLY A 47 6.88 -6.70 4.04
C GLY A 47 5.87 -7.51 3.22
N LEU A 48 5.08 -6.84 2.38
CA LEU A 48 4.21 -7.50 1.41
C LEU A 48 4.97 -7.73 0.11
N ASP A 49 4.68 -8.86 -0.53
CA ASP A 49 5.15 -9.12 -1.88
C ASP A 49 4.22 -8.42 -2.88
N TYR A 50 4.74 -7.47 -3.64
CA TYR A 50 3.94 -6.71 -4.60
C TYR A 50 3.42 -7.59 -5.75
N GLU A 51 4.13 -8.66 -6.13
CA GLU A 51 3.68 -9.58 -7.21
C GLU A 51 2.37 -10.30 -6.84
N ASP A 52 2.09 -10.53 -5.55
CA ASP A 52 0.79 -11.11 -5.10
C ASP A 52 -0.39 -10.19 -5.41
N TYR A 53 -0.09 -8.89 -5.54
CA TYR A 53 -1.06 -7.84 -5.79
C TYR A 53 -0.98 -7.28 -7.19
N GLU A 54 0.08 -7.49 -7.98
CA GLU A 54 0.09 -7.13 -9.39
C GLU A 54 -1.16 -7.75 -10.03
N GLU A 55 -2.15 -6.90 -10.32
CA GLU A 55 -3.25 -7.35 -11.17
C GLU A 55 -2.57 -7.75 -12.47
N GLU A 56 -2.58 -9.06 -12.77
CA GLU A 56 -2.23 -9.55 -14.10
C GLU A 56 -2.97 -8.66 -15.07
N CYS A 57 -2.23 -7.77 -15.74
CA CYS A 57 -2.75 -6.93 -16.80
C CYS A 57 -3.02 -7.87 -17.98
N ARG A 58 -4.05 -8.71 -17.84
CA ARG A 58 -4.48 -9.69 -18.82
C ARG A 58 -5.50 -8.99 -19.72
N ALA A 59 -4.97 -8.19 -20.64
CA ALA A 59 -5.58 -7.91 -21.94
C ALA A 59 -4.53 -7.34 -22.91
#